data_AF-A0A8T3SVJ2-F1
#
_entry.id   AF-A0A8T3SVJ2-F1
#
_cell.length_a   1.000
_cell.length_b   1.000
_cell.length_c   1.000
_cell.angle_alpha   90.00
_cell.angle_beta   90.00
_cell.angle_gamma   90.00
#
_symmetry.space_group_name_H-M   'P 1'
#
loop_
_entity.id
_entity.type
_entity.pdbx_description
1 polymer ?
#
loop_
_entity_poly.entity_id
_entity_poly.type
_entity_poly.pdbx_seq_one_letter_code
_entity_poly.pdbx_strand_id
1 'polypeptide(L)'
;MKNAIALLLFMVPGLAIADASVQSLIQMQDYVGVDYGQAVANGQVVNAAEYREMQDLSGGIVAQTATLPASQVKPRLRAQAKHLARLIEARAPARAITAVTSSMRSAVVREYGVTTVPQNPPDFELASSLYTQSCAGCHGASGRGDGAIAAGLDPSPTNFRDAARYRQRTLYGLYNTISLGVDGTEMRGLRVLANMSAGASRST
;
A
#
# COMPACT_ATOMS: atom_id res chain seq x y z
N MET A 1 40.15 26.91 36.12
CA MET A 1 39.79 25.76 35.25
C MET A 1 38.36 25.99 34.79
N LYS A 2 38.16 26.35 33.51
CA LYS A 2 36.84 26.61 32.91
C LYS A 2 36.43 25.36 32.13
N ASN A 3 35.42 24.63 32.58
CA ASN A 3 34.93 23.43 31.92
C ASN A 3 34.02 23.83 30.75
N ALA A 4 34.43 23.47 29.54
CA ALA A 4 33.65 23.64 28.32
C ALA A 4 32.56 22.55 28.25
N ILE A 5 31.30 22.96 28.09
CA ILE A 5 30.17 22.07 27.81
C ILE A 5 30.16 21.85 26.29
N ALA A 6 30.48 20.64 25.85
CA ALA A 6 30.35 20.22 24.46
C ALA A 6 28.87 19.94 24.17
N LEU A 7 28.25 20.80 23.37
CA LEU A 7 26.89 20.60 22.86
C LEU A 7 26.96 19.58 21.71
N LEU A 8 26.68 18.31 22.01
CA LEU A 8 26.51 17.25 21.02
C LEU A 8 25.18 17.48 20.28
N LEU A 9 25.27 18.05 19.08
CA LEU A 9 24.18 18.10 18.11
C LEU A 9 23.85 16.65 17.69
N PHE A 10 22.76 16.09 18.18
CA PHE A 10 22.18 14.86 17.63
C PHE A 10 21.62 15.17 16.24
N MET A 11 22.41 14.90 15.21
CA MET A 11 21.96 14.89 13.82
C MET A 11 21.00 13.69 13.65
N VAL A 12 19.70 13.94 13.69
CA VAL A 12 18.69 12.90 13.41
C VAL A 12 18.83 12.49 11.93
N PRO A 13 18.81 11.19 11.58
CA PRO A 13 19.10 10.74 10.23
C PRO A 13 17.95 11.09 9.28
N GLY A 14 18.21 11.91 8.25
CA GLY A 14 17.21 12.30 7.24
C GLY A 14 16.66 11.15 6.38
N LEU A 15 17.26 9.96 6.44
CA LEU A 15 16.83 8.77 5.69
C LEU A 15 15.49 8.19 6.18
N ALA A 16 15.24 8.16 7.50
CA ALA A 16 14.03 7.53 8.04
C ALA A 16 12.74 8.33 7.75
N ILE A 17 12.84 9.67 7.67
CA ILE A 17 11.70 10.55 7.35
C ILE A 17 11.36 10.45 5.84
N ALA A 18 12.38 10.31 4.99
CA ALA A 18 12.17 10.10 3.57
C ALA A 18 11.37 8.82 3.31
N ASP A 19 11.71 7.71 3.95
CA ASP A 19 10.99 6.43 3.78
C ASP A 19 9.50 6.53 4.16
N ALA A 20 9.17 7.14 5.31
CA ALA A 20 7.78 7.30 5.73
C ALA A 20 6.98 8.20 4.76
N SER A 21 7.58 9.28 4.26
CA SER A 21 6.94 10.18 3.30
C SER A 21 6.69 9.50 1.95
N VAL A 22 7.61 8.65 1.50
CA VAL A 22 7.46 7.93 0.23
C VAL A 22 6.44 6.80 0.37
N GLN A 23 6.37 6.12 1.52
CA GLN A 23 5.33 5.14 1.80
C GLN A 23 3.93 5.77 1.84
N SER A 24 3.79 6.93 2.49
CA SER A 24 2.53 7.70 2.48
C SER A 24 2.11 8.08 1.06
N LEU A 25 3.05 8.51 0.22
CA LEU A 25 2.78 8.82 -1.19
C LEU A 25 2.24 7.61 -1.96
N ILE A 26 2.82 6.43 -1.74
CA ILE A 26 2.38 5.17 -2.36
C ILE A 26 0.96 4.80 -1.88
N GLN A 27 0.66 4.96 -0.59
CA GLN A 27 -0.67 4.69 -0.04
C GLN A 27 -1.74 5.55 -0.69
N MET A 28 -1.51 6.86 -0.81
CA MET A 28 -2.48 7.76 -1.45
C MET A 28 -2.68 7.40 -2.92
N GLN A 29 -1.61 7.02 -3.64
CA GLN A 29 -1.71 6.58 -5.04
C GLN A 29 -2.53 5.29 -5.18
N ASP A 30 -2.32 4.32 -4.30
CA ASP A 30 -3.07 3.07 -4.28
C ASP A 30 -4.55 3.32 -3.97
N TYR A 31 -4.87 4.12 -2.94
CA TYR A 31 -6.24 4.46 -2.57
C TYR A 31 -6.98 5.17 -3.71
N VAL A 32 -6.42 6.26 -4.24
CA VAL A 32 -7.03 6.99 -5.37
C VAL A 32 -7.18 6.09 -6.61
N GLY A 33 -6.22 5.20 -6.86
CA GLY A 33 -6.26 4.31 -8.03
C GLY A 33 -7.35 3.23 -7.98
N VAL A 34 -7.70 2.78 -6.78
CA VAL A 34 -8.65 1.68 -6.53
C VAL A 34 -10.05 2.22 -6.28
N ASP A 35 -10.18 3.26 -5.45
CA ASP A 35 -11.46 3.69 -4.89
C ASP A 35 -12.15 4.81 -5.66
N TYR A 36 -11.46 5.46 -6.61
CA TYR A 36 -12.06 6.53 -7.43
C TYR A 36 -13.37 6.12 -8.14
N GLY A 37 -13.50 4.85 -8.54
CA GLY A 37 -14.73 4.35 -9.17
C GLY A 37 -15.97 4.38 -8.27
N GLN A 38 -15.78 4.46 -6.95
CA GLN A 38 -16.87 4.63 -5.98
C GLN A 38 -17.33 6.09 -5.88
N ALA A 39 -16.46 7.04 -6.23
CA ALA A 39 -16.75 8.46 -6.24
C ALA A 39 -17.39 8.92 -7.56
N VAL A 40 -16.89 8.41 -8.69
CA VAL A 40 -17.29 8.81 -10.04
C VAL A 40 -17.58 7.60 -10.93
N ALA A 41 -18.79 7.57 -11.49
CA ALA A 41 -19.20 6.57 -12.48
C ALA A 41 -19.74 7.26 -13.73
N ASN A 42 -19.31 6.80 -14.92
CA ASN A 42 -19.74 7.36 -16.21
C ASN A 42 -19.61 8.89 -16.33
N GLY A 43 -18.58 9.48 -15.71
CA GLY A 43 -18.33 10.92 -15.70
C GLY A 43 -19.22 11.73 -14.73
N GLN A 44 -20.08 11.05 -13.97
CA GLN A 44 -20.94 11.66 -12.96
C GLN A 44 -20.41 11.35 -11.56
N VAL A 45 -20.49 12.33 -10.67
CA VAL A 45 -20.19 12.15 -9.25
C VAL A 45 -21.35 11.38 -8.63
N VAL A 46 -21.10 10.15 -8.22
CA VAL A 46 -22.08 9.26 -7.58
C VAL A 46 -21.98 9.31 -6.05
N ASN A 47 -20.83 9.71 -5.51
CA ASN A 47 -20.65 10.01 -4.11
C ASN A 47 -19.82 11.30 -3.94
N ALA A 48 -20.47 12.36 -3.46
CA ALA A 48 -19.86 13.69 -3.37
C ALA A 48 -18.81 13.81 -2.25
N ALA A 49 -18.94 13.03 -1.17
CA ALA A 49 -17.95 13.02 -0.09
C ALA A 49 -16.68 12.33 -0.56
N GLU A 50 -16.82 11.14 -1.15
CA GLU A 50 -15.70 10.38 -1.75
C GLU A 50 -15.02 11.18 -2.86
N TYR A 51 -15.79 11.88 -3.71
CA TYR A 51 -15.19 12.70 -4.76
C TYR A 51 -14.36 13.86 -4.20
N ARG A 52 -14.82 14.50 -3.12
CA ARG A 52 -14.01 15.52 -2.42
C ARG A 52 -12.74 14.92 -1.86
N GLU A 53 -12.82 13.73 -1.25
CA GLU A 53 -11.64 13.03 -0.76
C GLU A 53 -10.66 12.69 -1.88
N MET A 54 -11.13 12.25 -3.05
CA MET A 54 -10.27 12.05 -4.23
C MET A 54 -9.57 13.35 -4.65
N GLN A 55 -10.26 14.50 -4.60
CA GLN A 55 -9.65 15.80 -4.89
C GLN A 55 -8.58 16.15 -3.85
N ASP A 56 -8.88 16.01 -2.56
CA ASP A 56 -7.95 16.32 -1.46
C ASP A 56 -6.70 15.43 -1.49
N LEU A 57 -6.89 14.12 -1.66
CA LEU A 57 -5.79 13.15 -1.81
C LEU A 57 -4.94 13.45 -3.04
N SER A 58 -5.55 13.83 -4.16
CA SER A 58 -4.79 14.23 -5.35
C SER A 58 -3.94 15.49 -5.12
N GLY A 59 -4.46 16.45 -4.34
CA GLY A 59 -3.71 17.61 -3.86
C GLY A 59 -2.54 17.21 -2.95
N GLY A 60 -2.78 16.26 -2.04
CA GLY A 60 -1.75 15.67 -1.19
C GLY A 60 -0.63 14.99 -1.98
N ILE A 61 -0.97 14.22 -3.01
CA ILE A 61 0.00 13.59 -3.94
C ILE A 61 0.84 14.66 -4.65
N VAL A 62 0.23 15.76 -5.12
CA VAL A 62 0.96 16.87 -5.73
C VAL A 62 1.93 17.52 -4.74
N ALA A 63 1.50 17.74 -3.50
CA ALA A 63 2.34 18.33 -2.46
C ALA A 63 3.51 17.41 -2.10
N GLN A 64 3.26 16.12 -1.82
CA GLN A 64 4.30 15.17 -1.42
C GLN A 64 5.30 14.88 -2.55
N THR A 65 4.87 14.85 -3.82
CA THR A 65 5.85 14.72 -4.93
C THR A 65 6.80 15.92 -5.03
N ALA A 66 6.43 17.09 -4.50
CA ALA A 66 7.32 18.24 -4.43
C ALA A 66 8.38 18.11 -3.33
N THR A 67 8.09 17.38 -2.25
CA THR A 67 9.00 17.19 -1.11
C THR A 67 9.95 15.99 -1.28
N LEU A 68 9.73 15.14 -2.28
CA LEU A 68 10.60 13.99 -2.56
C LEU A 68 12.08 14.38 -2.68
N PRO A 69 13.03 13.52 -2.27
CA PRO A 69 14.45 13.73 -2.52
C PRO A 69 14.74 13.97 -4.01
N ALA A 70 15.77 14.77 -4.28
CA ALA A 70 16.17 15.10 -5.65
C ALA A 70 16.54 13.83 -6.43
N SER A 71 15.94 13.66 -7.60
CA SER A 71 16.21 12.57 -8.53
C SER A 71 15.88 12.98 -9.96
N GLN A 72 16.38 12.20 -10.93
CA GLN A 72 16.02 12.39 -12.35
C GLN A 72 14.53 12.10 -12.60
N VAL A 73 13.89 11.30 -11.75
CA VAL A 73 12.49 10.88 -11.88
C VAL A 73 11.52 11.89 -11.25
N LYS A 74 11.96 12.67 -10.25
CA LYS A 74 11.10 13.64 -9.52
C LYS A 74 10.33 14.61 -10.43
N PRO A 75 10.91 15.26 -11.45
CA PRO A 75 10.15 16.17 -12.33
C PRO A 75 9.00 15.47 -13.06
N ARG A 76 9.23 14.24 -13.54
CA ARG A 76 8.21 13.42 -14.18
C ARG A 76 7.10 13.05 -13.21
N LEU A 77 7.43 12.63 -11.99
CA LEU A 77 6.44 12.30 -10.95
C LEU A 77 5.56 13.52 -10.60
N ARG A 78 6.14 14.71 -10.49
CA ARG A 78 5.38 15.95 -10.26
C ARG A 78 4.44 16.27 -11.42
N ALA A 79 4.89 16.06 -12.65
CA ALA A 79 4.05 16.26 -13.84
C ALA A 79 2.88 15.27 -13.86
N GLN A 80 3.12 13.99 -13.53
CA GLN A 80 2.09 12.96 -13.43
C GLN A 80 1.10 13.25 -12.29
N ALA A 81 1.55 13.71 -11.13
CA ALA A 81 0.68 14.10 -10.02
C ALA A 81 -0.28 15.24 -10.42
N LYS A 82 0.25 16.28 -11.09
CA LYS A 82 -0.60 17.37 -11.61
C LYS A 82 -1.56 16.88 -12.69
N HIS A 83 -1.14 15.92 -13.50
CA HIS A 83 -2.01 15.30 -14.51
C HIS A 83 -3.15 14.50 -13.87
N LEU A 84 -2.85 13.71 -12.84
CA LEU A 84 -3.83 12.98 -12.04
C LEU A 84 -4.90 13.92 -11.47
N ALA A 85 -4.50 15.01 -10.83
CA ALA A 85 -5.43 16.00 -10.28
C ALA A 85 -6.35 16.60 -11.37
N ARG A 86 -5.82 16.89 -12.56
CA ARG A 86 -6.64 17.35 -13.69
C ARG A 86 -7.61 16.29 -14.20
N LEU A 87 -7.22 15.02 -14.23
CA LEU A 87 -8.12 13.93 -14.63
C LEU A 87 -9.27 13.75 -13.64
N ILE A 88 -8.97 13.84 -12.34
CA ILE A 88 -9.97 13.77 -11.27
C ILE A 88 -10.97 14.92 -11.41
N GLU A 89 -10.47 16.16 -11.57
CA GLU A 89 -11.31 17.34 -11.77
C GLU A 89 -12.19 17.26 -13.03
N ALA A 90 -11.63 16.70 -14.11
CA ALA A 90 -12.34 16.45 -15.36
C ALA A 90 -13.29 15.23 -15.30
N ARG A 91 -13.40 14.56 -14.14
CA ARG A 91 -14.22 13.36 -13.92
C ARG A 91 -13.93 12.26 -14.95
N ALA A 92 -12.64 12.11 -15.28
CA ALA A 92 -12.18 11.16 -16.28
C ALA A 92 -12.56 9.72 -15.91
N PRO A 93 -12.59 8.78 -16.88
CA PRO A 93 -12.88 7.38 -16.59
C PRO A 93 -11.89 6.79 -15.57
N ALA A 94 -12.38 5.98 -14.63
CA ALA A 94 -11.58 5.36 -13.57
C ALA A 94 -10.32 4.63 -14.10
N ARG A 95 -10.41 3.97 -15.26
CA ARG A 95 -9.26 3.33 -15.92
C ARG A 95 -8.07 4.27 -16.17
N ALA A 96 -8.33 5.55 -16.44
CA ALA A 96 -7.27 6.54 -16.66
C ALA A 96 -6.60 6.93 -15.34
N ILE A 97 -7.38 7.03 -14.26
CA ILE A 97 -6.89 7.28 -12.91
C ILE A 97 -5.98 6.13 -12.47
N THR A 98 -6.45 4.88 -12.57
CA THR A 98 -5.68 3.67 -12.21
C THR A 98 -4.39 3.55 -13.02
N ALA A 99 -4.41 3.88 -14.32
CA ALA A 99 -3.22 3.83 -15.16
C ALA A 99 -2.14 4.83 -14.71
N VAL A 100 -2.54 6.06 -14.38
CA VAL A 100 -1.61 7.11 -13.92
C VAL A 100 -1.06 6.76 -12.54
N THR A 101 -1.91 6.38 -11.57
CA THR A 101 -1.45 6.06 -10.20
C THR A 101 -0.54 4.83 -10.18
N SER A 102 -0.85 3.79 -10.95
CA SER A 102 0.00 2.59 -11.07
C SER A 102 1.37 2.90 -11.69
N SER A 103 1.40 3.77 -12.71
CA SER A 103 2.66 4.24 -13.32
C SER A 103 3.50 5.04 -12.34
N MET A 104 2.88 5.95 -11.59
CA MET A 104 3.56 6.77 -10.57
C MET A 104 4.14 5.89 -9.47
N ARG A 105 3.34 4.99 -8.89
CA ARG A 105 3.76 4.04 -7.86
C ARG A 105 4.99 3.24 -8.28
N SER A 106 4.94 2.68 -9.49
CA SER A 106 6.05 1.89 -10.02
C SER A 106 7.33 2.71 -10.18
N ALA A 107 7.22 3.99 -10.55
CA ALA A 107 8.37 4.88 -10.64
C ALA A 107 8.92 5.28 -9.26
N VAL A 108 8.03 5.55 -8.29
CA VAL A 108 8.40 5.86 -6.91
C VAL A 108 9.15 4.68 -6.26
N VAL A 109 8.62 3.47 -6.37
CA VAL A 109 9.23 2.26 -5.78
C VAL A 109 10.61 1.99 -6.36
N ARG A 110 10.79 2.10 -7.68
CA ARG A 110 12.08 1.87 -8.33
C ARG A 110 13.12 2.93 -7.99
N GLU A 111 12.71 4.20 -7.94
CA GLU A 111 13.65 5.31 -7.72
C GLU A 111 14.10 5.42 -6.26
N TYR A 112 13.14 5.33 -5.33
CA TYR A 112 13.40 5.61 -3.92
C TYR A 112 13.62 4.34 -3.10
N GLY A 113 13.71 3.17 -3.74
CA GLY A 113 14.05 1.92 -3.09
C GLY A 113 13.10 1.53 -1.96
N VAL A 114 11.84 1.99 -2.00
CA VAL A 114 10.88 1.64 -0.96
C VAL A 114 10.60 0.15 -1.05
N THR A 115 11.04 -0.56 -0.02
CA THR A 115 10.71 -1.96 0.23
C THR A 115 9.21 -2.07 0.50
N THR A 116 8.40 -2.07 -0.57
CA THR A 116 6.95 -2.30 -0.51
C THR A 116 6.60 -3.78 -0.37
N VAL A 117 7.62 -4.64 -0.44
CA VAL A 117 7.61 -6.09 -0.23
C VAL A 117 9.04 -6.56 0.07
N PRO A 118 9.22 -7.64 0.86
CA PRO A 118 10.52 -8.27 1.05
C PRO A 118 11.23 -8.52 -0.28
N GLN A 119 12.50 -8.12 -0.39
CA GLN A 119 13.30 -8.24 -1.63
C GLN A 119 13.83 -9.67 -1.86
N ASN A 120 13.80 -10.50 -0.82
CA ASN A 120 14.15 -11.90 -0.90
C ASN A 120 12.89 -12.73 -1.11
N PRO A 121 12.97 -13.87 -1.84
CA PRO A 121 11.88 -14.83 -1.85
C PRO A 121 11.51 -15.15 -0.40
N PRO A 122 10.20 -15.18 -0.07
CA PRO A 122 9.78 -15.55 1.27
C PRO A 122 10.34 -16.94 1.56
N ASP A 123 10.83 -17.12 2.78
CA ASP A 123 11.12 -18.47 3.29
C ASP A 123 9.82 -19.27 3.23
N PHE A 124 9.76 -20.22 2.28
CA PHE A 124 8.55 -20.98 2.00
C PHE A 124 8.21 -21.93 3.16
N GLU A 125 9.20 -22.41 3.92
CA GLU A 125 8.95 -23.26 5.07
C GLU A 125 8.34 -22.45 6.21
N LEU A 126 8.93 -21.28 6.50
CA LEU A 126 8.37 -20.35 7.47
C LEU A 126 6.97 -19.87 7.05
N ALA A 127 6.80 -19.47 5.79
CA ALA A 127 5.51 -19.00 5.29
C ALA A 127 4.43 -20.11 5.33
N SER A 128 4.78 -21.34 4.98
CA SER A 128 3.88 -22.50 5.07
C SER A 128 3.47 -22.79 6.53
N SER A 129 4.43 -22.72 7.45
CA SER A 129 4.19 -22.90 8.88
C SER A 129 3.25 -21.82 9.43
N LEU A 130 3.52 -20.54 9.13
CA LEU A 130 2.68 -19.41 9.54
C LEU A 130 1.27 -19.50 8.96
N TYR A 131 1.16 -19.86 7.67
CA TYR A 131 -0.12 -20.03 7.00
C TYR A 131 -0.95 -21.14 7.65
N THR A 132 -0.33 -22.28 7.95
CA THR A 132 -1.01 -23.41 8.61
C THR A 132 -1.53 -23.02 9.99
N GLN A 133 -0.72 -22.28 10.76
CA GLN A 133 -1.08 -21.88 12.12
C GLN A 133 -2.14 -20.77 12.18
N SER A 134 -2.10 -19.82 11.25
CA SER A 134 -2.86 -18.55 11.38
C SER A 134 -3.94 -18.34 10.32
N CYS A 135 -3.87 -19.04 9.18
CA CYS A 135 -4.72 -18.75 8.02
C CYS A 135 -5.59 -19.94 7.61
N ALA A 136 -5.05 -21.17 7.69
CA ALA A 136 -5.68 -22.37 7.15
C ALA A 136 -7.02 -22.73 7.81
N GLY A 137 -7.23 -22.34 9.07
CA GLY A 137 -8.51 -22.55 9.77
C GLY A 137 -9.71 -21.93 9.05
N CYS A 138 -9.54 -20.74 8.48
CA CYS A 138 -10.58 -20.05 7.71
C CYS A 138 -10.41 -20.24 6.20
N HIS A 139 -9.18 -20.06 5.69
CA HIS A 139 -8.94 -20.06 4.24
C HIS A 139 -8.69 -21.44 3.64
N GLY A 140 -8.59 -22.48 4.48
CA GLY A 140 -8.29 -23.85 4.07
C GLY A 140 -6.82 -24.08 3.77
N ALA A 141 -6.35 -25.32 3.91
CA ALA A 141 -4.95 -25.69 3.68
C ALA A 141 -4.48 -25.37 2.24
N SER A 142 -5.40 -25.41 1.28
CA SER A 142 -5.12 -25.11 -0.13
C SER A 142 -5.50 -23.69 -0.57
N GLY A 143 -5.95 -22.86 0.37
CA GLY A 143 -6.32 -21.46 0.15
C GLY A 143 -7.62 -21.25 -0.60
N ARG A 144 -8.59 -22.17 -0.55
CA ARG A 144 -9.83 -22.08 -1.33
C ARG A 144 -10.97 -21.37 -0.60
N GLY A 145 -10.73 -20.88 0.60
CA GLY A 145 -11.77 -20.30 1.44
C GLY A 145 -12.67 -21.35 2.11
N ASP A 146 -12.18 -22.58 2.21
CA ASP A 146 -12.91 -23.78 2.64
C ASP A 146 -12.34 -24.37 3.94
N GLY A 147 -11.77 -23.52 4.79
CA GLY A 147 -11.25 -23.94 6.10
C GLY A 147 -12.33 -24.50 7.02
N ALA A 148 -11.92 -25.21 8.07
CA ALA A 148 -12.82 -25.92 8.98
C ALA A 148 -13.91 -25.03 9.60
N ILE A 149 -13.64 -23.73 9.78
CA ILE A 149 -14.62 -22.77 10.32
C ILE A 149 -15.27 -21.88 9.26
N ALA A 150 -14.92 -22.03 7.97
CA ALA A 150 -15.35 -21.13 6.90
C ALA A 150 -16.87 -21.07 6.71
N ALA A 151 -17.58 -22.20 6.92
CA ALA A 151 -19.03 -22.29 6.74
C ALA A 151 -19.82 -21.40 7.72
N GLY A 152 -19.22 -20.97 8.83
CA GLY A 152 -19.86 -20.12 9.83
C GLY A 152 -19.55 -18.63 9.69
N LEU A 153 -18.83 -18.21 8.64
CA LEU A 153 -18.35 -16.84 8.49
C LEU A 153 -19.11 -16.12 7.37
N ASP A 154 -19.56 -14.89 7.67
CA ASP A 154 -20.15 -13.96 6.71
C ASP A 154 -19.40 -12.62 6.78
N PRO A 155 -18.75 -12.17 5.68
CA PRO A 155 -18.63 -12.82 4.38
C PRO A 155 -17.75 -14.07 4.41
N SER A 156 -17.98 -15.00 3.48
CA SER A 156 -17.15 -16.20 3.35
C SER A 156 -15.67 -15.84 3.09
N PRO A 157 -14.71 -16.62 3.63
CA PRO A 157 -13.29 -16.36 3.43
C PRO A 157 -12.91 -16.34 1.95
N THR A 158 -11.99 -15.44 1.60
CA THR A 158 -11.56 -15.28 0.21
C THR A 158 -10.89 -16.56 -0.30
N ASN A 159 -11.29 -17.00 -1.51
CA ASN A 159 -10.59 -18.03 -2.27
C ASN A 159 -9.35 -17.44 -2.96
N PHE A 160 -8.19 -17.84 -2.50
CA PHE A 160 -6.89 -17.38 -2.99
C PHE A 160 -6.52 -17.90 -4.38
N ARG A 161 -7.29 -18.86 -4.93
CA ARG A 161 -7.10 -19.40 -6.28
C ARG A 161 -7.89 -18.67 -7.36
N ASP A 162 -8.64 -17.64 -7.00
CA ASP A 162 -9.35 -16.80 -7.96
C ASP A 162 -8.39 -15.85 -8.70
N ALA A 163 -7.85 -16.32 -9.82
CA ALA A 163 -6.89 -15.56 -10.61
C ALA A 163 -7.44 -14.21 -11.13
N ALA A 164 -8.75 -14.08 -11.34
CA ALA A 164 -9.34 -12.82 -11.81
C ALA A 164 -9.32 -11.76 -10.71
N ARG A 165 -9.64 -12.15 -9.48
CA ARG A 165 -9.56 -11.28 -8.30
C ARG A 165 -8.13 -10.84 -7.99
N TYR A 166 -7.16 -11.75 -8.08
CA TYR A 166 -5.76 -11.43 -7.76
C TYR A 166 -5.09 -10.50 -8.76
N ARG A 167 -5.50 -10.51 -10.03
CA ARG A 167 -5.02 -9.54 -11.03
C ARG A 167 -5.34 -8.08 -10.68
N GLN A 168 -6.28 -7.85 -9.76
CA GLN A 168 -6.68 -6.53 -9.27
C GLN A 168 -6.13 -6.22 -7.87
N ARG A 169 -5.11 -6.95 -7.40
CA ARG A 169 -4.49 -6.74 -6.09
C ARG A 169 -3.02 -6.38 -6.24
N THR A 170 -2.56 -5.50 -5.36
CA THR A 170 -1.13 -5.18 -5.22
C THR A 170 -0.55 -5.93 -4.04
N LEU A 171 0.75 -6.25 -4.09
CA LEU A 171 1.45 -6.89 -2.95
C LEU A 171 1.34 -6.04 -1.68
N TYR A 172 1.35 -4.72 -1.82
CA TYR A 172 1.13 -3.78 -0.74
C TYR A 172 -0.28 -3.90 -0.14
N GLY A 173 -1.32 -3.96 -0.97
CA GLY A 173 -2.70 -4.17 -0.52
C GLY A 173 -2.88 -5.50 0.22
N LEU A 174 -2.23 -6.57 -0.25
CA LEU A 174 -2.22 -7.87 0.44
C LEU A 174 -1.52 -7.79 1.80
N TYR A 175 -0.35 -7.15 1.86
CA TYR A 175 0.38 -6.92 3.11
C TYR A 175 -0.46 -6.12 4.13
N ASN A 176 -1.12 -5.05 3.68
CA ASN A 176 -2.01 -4.26 4.53
C ASN A 176 -3.22 -5.05 5.02
N THR A 177 -3.84 -5.84 4.14
CA THR A 177 -4.99 -6.69 4.51
C THR A 177 -4.60 -7.70 5.60
N ILE A 178 -3.43 -8.34 5.47
CA ILE A 178 -2.90 -9.26 6.48
C ILE A 178 -2.57 -8.51 7.78
N SER A 179 -2.01 -7.30 7.67
CA SER A 179 -1.56 -6.53 8.84
C SER A 179 -2.73 -5.94 9.64
N LEU A 180 -3.71 -5.38 8.96
CA LEU A 180 -4.81 -4.61 9.56
C LEU A 180 -6.09 -5.44 9.73
N GLY A 181 -6.27 -6.47 8.90
CA GLY A 181 -7.52 -7.20 8.81
C GLY A 181 -8.47 -6.56 7.79
N VAL A 182 -9.73 -7.02 7.80
CA VAL A 182 -10.82 -6.45 6.99
C VAL A 182 -11.97 -6.09 7.90
N ASP A 183 -12.25 -4.80 8.00
CA ASP A 183 -13.32 -4.27 8.85
C ASP A 183 -14.69 -4.86 8.49
N GLY A 184 -15.49 -5.15 9.52
CA GLY A 184 -16.79 -5.79 9.36
C GLY A 184 -16.72 -7.28 9.01
N THR A 185 -15.56 -7.92 9.14
CA THR A 185 -15.39 -9.37 8.94
C THR A 185 -14.62 -10.00 10.09
N GLU A 186 -14.61 -11.33 10.12
CA GLU A 186 -13.81 -12.12 11.07
C GLU A 186 -12.31 -12.16 10.72
N MET A 187 -11.88 -11.53 9.60
CA MET A 187 -10.48 -11.45 9.21
C MET A 187 -9.73 -10.40 10.04
N ARG A 188 -9.15 -10.86 11.15
CA ARG A 188 -8.39 -10.03 12.10
C ARG A 188 -7.01 -9.66 11.54
N GLY A 189 -6.51 -8.48 11.92
CA GLY A 189 -5.14 -8.06 11.61
C GLY A 189 -4.07 -8.85 12.38
N LEU A 190 -3.01 -9.25 11.68
CA LEU A 190 -1.89 -10.06 12.19
C LEU A 190 -0.57 -9.26 12.14
N ARG A 191 -0.57 -8.04 12.68
CA ARG A 191 0.57 -7.07 12.65
C ARG A 191 1.93 -7.67 13.04
N VAL A 192 1.96 -8.69 13.91
CA VAL A 192 3.21 -9.34 14.37
C VAL A 192 3.82 -10.27 13.29
N LEU A 193 3.00 -10.93 12.47
CA LEU A 193 3.47 -11.84 11.41
C LEU A 193 4.06 -11.09 10.21
N ALA A 194 3.47 -9.92 9.89
CA ALA A 194 3.92 -9.05 8.82
C ALA A 194 5.37 -8.57 9.01
N ASN A 195 5.80 -8.35 10.25
CA ASN A 195 7.14 -7.87 10.59
C ASN A 195 8.19 -9.00 10.69
N MET A 196 7.79 -10.23 11.02
CA MET A 196 8.70 -11.38 11.13
C MET A 196 9.24 -11.84 9.77
N SER A 197 8.45 -11.71 8.69
CA SER A 197 8.89 -12.00 7.32
C SER A 197 9.89 -10.98 6.75
N ALA A 198 9.94 -9.77 7.30
CA ALA A 198 10.85 -8.70 6.87
C ALA A 198 12.20 -8.71 7.63
N GLY A 199 12.25 -9.33 8.82
CA GLY A 199 13.43 -9.35 9.70
C GLY A 199 14.41 -10.50 9.49
N ALA A 200 14.02 -11.58 8.80
CA ALA A 200 14.82 -12.80 8.69
C ALA A 200 16.05 -12.71 7.77
N SER A 201 16.26 -11.60 7.05
CA SER A 201 17.39 -11.45 6.12
C SER A 201 18.65 -10.80 6.72
N ARG A 202 18.76 -10.67 8.05
CA ARG A 202 19.94 -10.08 8.73
C ARG A 202 20.70 -11.10 9.59
N SER A 203 20.95 -12.28 9.04
CA SER A 203 21.78 -13.30 9.71
C SER A 203 22.68 -14.03 8.71
N THR A 204 23.68 -13.31 8.18
CA THR A 204 24.95 -13.90 7.70
C THR A 204 26.06 -12.89 7.94
#